data_AF-A0AAD8RCM1-F1
#
_entry.id   AF-A0AAD8RCM1-F1
#
_cell.length_a   1.000
_cell.length_b   1.000
_cell.length_c   1.000
_cell.angle_alpha   90.00
_cell.angle_beta   90.00
_cell.angle_gamma   90.00
#
_symmetry.space_group_name_H-M   'P 1'
#
loop_
_entity.id
_entity.type
_entity.pdbx_description
1 polymer ?
#
loop_
_entity_poly.entity_id
_entity_poly.type
_entity_poly.pdbx_seq_one_letter_code
_entity_poly.pdbx_strand_id
1 'polypeptide(L)'
;MPPSGLLARRVVSGRDGTLARSLRPLKAWTRWLHGGKEPQEEETPYADVPRPGRKWERKPYVTPMKVLIRRAKEERRARQESPCRVLEHPPDNGLLVPHLVKVAHEVHSARERFLDGVTRLIKGEAAIPVKRCRFCSEVHIGDVGHEIRTCEGPDSGSRNSLHVWRPGTVKDVVGFPYCYHLFDRVGKPRVVHKEKYVVPRLPAILELCIQAGVDVERYPTKRRTRPVYSIDGRIADFELEEEDGSQAEAPPEPLPCPSRASSAPAADGADGADEEISVSELSSRTLQSWLDMRSGAARLMRKYGVVTCGYCPDVQVGPKGHKVRMCKASKHQQRDGQHAWQEATVDDLVPPNHVWHVRDGDGAPLANELKRYYGKAPAVVELCVRGGAPVPAQYRSMMRLDVVPPARDEYDLVA
;
A
#
# COMPACT_ATOMS: atom_id res chain seq x y z
N MET A 1 -39.26 -51.29 -27.80
CA MET A 1 -39.61 -51.29 -29.23
C MET A 1 -39.29 -49.91 -29.80
N PRO A 2 -38.63 -49.82 -30.96
CA PRO A 2 -37.26 -49.28 -31.12
C PRO A 2 -37.25 -48.19 -32.22
N PRO A 3 -36.17 -47.91 -33.01
CA PRO A 3 -34.72 -48.19 -32.94
C PRO A 3 -33.86 -46.89 -33.12
N SER A 4 -32.56 -46.81 -32.81
CA SER A 4 -31.36 -47.50 -33.32
C SER A 4 -31.04 -47.31 -34.82
N GLY A 5 -29.93 -46.62 -35.09
CA GLY A 5 -29.01 -46.90 -36.21
C GLY A 5 -29.32 -46.26 -37.57
N LEU A 6 -28.36 -45.54 -38.15
CA LEU A 6 -27.41 -46.12 -39.10
C LEU A 6 -26.48 -45.06 -39.71
N LEU A 7 -25.23 -45.45 -39.82
CA LEU A 7 -24.17 -44.84 -40.63
C LEU A 7 -24.51 -44.94 -42.13
N ALA A 8 -24.13 -43.93 -42.91
CA ALA A 8 -23.73 -44.11 -44.30
C ALA A 8 -22.65 -43.11 -44.72
N ARG A 9 -21.69 -43.63 -45.48
CA ARG A 9 -20.40 -43.06 -45.90
C ARG A 9 -20.50 -42.39 -47.27
N ARG A 10 -19.54 -41.45 -47.51
CA ARG A 10 -18.92 -41.06 -48.80
C ARG A 10 -19.85 -40.33 -49.78
N VAL A 11 -19.43 -39.38 -50.63
CA VAL A 11 -18.21 -39.26 -51.45
C VAL A 11 -17.90 -37.77 -51.71
N VAL A 12 -16.62 -37.49 -51.97
CA VAL A 12 -15.99 -36.25 -52.44
C VAL A 12 -16.57 -35.72 -53.76
N SER A 13 -16.71 -34.41 -53.90
CA SER A 13 -16.43 -33.71 -55.17
C SER A 13 -16.17 -32.23 -54.92
N GLY A 14 -15.00 -31.75 -55.30
CA GLY A 14 -14.68 -30.33 -55.34
C GLY A 14 -15.24 -29.64 -56.58
N ARG A 15 -15.46 -28.33 -56.48
CA ARG A 15 -15.05 -27.33 -57.49
C ARG A 15 -15.38 -25.91 -57.02
N ASP A 16 -14.53 -25.02 -57.51
CA ASP A 16 -14.43 -23.58 -57.28
C ASP A 16 -15.73 -22.79 -57.48
N GLY A 17 -15.83 -21.67 -56.75
CA GLY A 17 -16.86 -20.66 -56.93
C GLY A 17 -16.61 -19.43 -56.07
N THR A 18 -15.73 -18.55 -56.55
CA THR A 18 -15.53 -17.19 -56.07
C THR A 18 -16.85 -16.41 -56.01
N LEU A 19 -17.23 -15.92 -54.81
CA LEU A 19 -18.29 -14.92 -54.66
C LEU A 19 -17.72 -13.63 -54.07
N ALA A 20 -17.69 -12.63 -54.95
CA ALA A 20 -17.34 -11.25 -54.69
C ALA A 20 -18.24 -10.64 -53.62
N ARG A 21 -17.63 -9.98 -52.63
CA ARG A 21 -18.32 -9.11 -51.68
C ARG A 21 -18.19 -7.66 -52.14
N SER A 22 -19.35 -7.07 -52.43
CA SER A 22 -19.56 -5.68 -52.86
C SER A 22 -18.79 -4.67 -51.99
N LEU A 23 -17.92 -3.91 -52.65
CA LEU A 23 -17.28 -2.70 -52.15
C LEU A 23 -18.29 -1.55 -52.20
N ARG A 24 -18.55 -0.89 -51.06
CA ARG A 24 -19.23 0.40 -51.03
C ARG A 24 -18.18 1.53 -51.13
N PRO A 25 -18.46 2.63 -51.84
CA PRO A 25 -17.44 3.61 -52.18
C PRO A 25 -17.08 4.55 -51.01
N LEU A 26 -15.80 4.88 -50.99
CA LEU A 26 -15.16 5.93 -50.21
C LEU A 26 -15.89 7.27 -50.38
N LYS A 27 -16.31 7.89 -49.27
CA LYS A 27 -16.60 9.33 -49.25
C LYS A 27 -15.32 10.05 -48.82
N ALA A 28 -14.67 10.65 -49.81
CA ALA A 28 -13.57 11.58 -49.64
C ALA A 28 -13.99 12.76 -48.76
N TRP A 29 -13.20 13.02 -47.71
CA TRP A 29 -13.20 14.31 -47.04
C TRP A 29 -11.83 14.93 -47.24
N THR A 30 -11.87 16.09 -47.88
CA THR A 30 -10.77 16.88 -48.39
C THR A 30 -9.91 17.41 -47.25
N ARG A 31 -8.60 17.25 -47.43
CA ARG A 31 -7.52 17.70 -46.56
C ARG A 31 -7.41 19.22 -46.64
N TRP A 32 -7.79 19.92 -45.57
CA TRP A 32 -7.36 21.30 -45.34
C TRP A 32 -6.05 21.26 -44.55
N LEU A 33 -4.97 21.70 -45.21
CA LEU A 33 -3.67 21.93 -44.59
C LEU A 33 -3.74 23.28 -43.88
N HIS A 34 -3.84 23.27 -42.55
CA HIS A 34 -3.42 24.40 -41.73
C HIS A 34 -2.11 24.05 -41.02
N GLY A 35 -1.24 25.05 -40.99
CA GLY A 35 0.20 24.92 -40.77
C GLY A 35 0.59 24.28 -39.44
N GLY A 36 1.75 23.63 -39.48
CA GLY A 36 2.41 23.12 -38.30
C GLY A 36 2.73 24.25 -37.34
N LYS A 37 1.98 24.28 -36.24
CA LYS A 37 2.52 24.78 -34.98
C LYS A 37 3.31 23.61 -34.43
N GLU A 38 4.62 23.78 -34.23
CA GLU A 38 5.40 22.87 -33.40
C GLU A 38 4.61 22.63 -32.11
N PRO A 39 4.48 21.38 -31.63
CA PRO A 39 3.89 21.15 -30.33
C PRO A 39 4.80 21.86 -29.32
N GLN A 40 4.40 23.06 -28.88
CA GLN A 40 4.83 23.55 -27.58
C GLN A 40 4.57 22.39 -26.63
N GLU A 41 5.63 21.86 -26.02
CA GLU A 41 5.50 20.93 -24.91
C GLU A 41 4.65 21.65 -23.87
N GLU A 42 3.35 21.35 -23.88
CA GLU A 42 2.39 21.92 -22.95
C GLU A 42 2.77 21.32 -21.60
N GLU A 43 3.58 22.06 -20.85
CA GLU A 43 4.14 21.64 -19.56
C GLU A 43 2.96 21.31 -18.65
N THR A 44 2.68 20.01 -18.53
CA THR A 44 1.44 19.55 -17.90
C THR A 44 1.57 19.82 -16.40
N PRO A 45 0.78 20.73 -15.80
CA PRO A 45 0.93 21.04 -14.39
C PRO A 45 0.76 19.77 -13.55
N TYR A 46 1.60 19.60 -12.53
CA TYR A 46 1.61 18.43 -11.64
C TYR A 46 1.94 17.10 -12.35
N ALA A 47 2.85 17.12 -13.33
CA ALA A 47 3.32 15.89 -13.98
C ALA A 47 4.02 14.93 -13.00
N ASP A 48 4.64 15.47 -11.95
CA ASP A 48 5.35 14.74 -10.89
C ASP A 48 4.43 14.25 -9.75
N VAL A 49 3.18 14.72 -9.69
CA VAL A 49 2.17 14.22 -8.74
C VAL A 49 1.56 12.93 -9.28
N PRO A 50 1.67 11.79 -8.57
CA PRO A 50 1.03 10.55 -8.98
C PRO A 50 -0.48 10.73 -9.13
N ARG A 51 -0.99 10.50 -10.34
CA ARG A 51 -2.43 10.59 -10.62
C ARG A 51 -3.09 9.24 -10.33
N PRO A 52 -4.07 9.17 -9.42
CA PRO A 52 -4.86 7.96 -9.25
C PRO A 52 -5.51 7.58 -10.59
N GLY A 53 -5.34 6.32 -11.00
CA GLY A 53 -6.06 5.79 -12.16
C GLY A 53 -7.57 5.85 -11.94
N ARG A 54 -8.36 5.81 -13.02
CA ARG A 54 -9.81 5.79 -12.91
C ARG A 54 -10.26 4.55 -12.13
N LYS A 55 -11.36 4.64 -11.38
CA LYS A 55 -11.86 3.54 -10.52
C LYS A 55 -12.10 2.21 -11.27
N TRP A 56 -12.34 2.28 -12.59
CA TRP A 56 -12.54 1.09 -13.43
C TRP A 56 -11.26 0.58 -14.10
N GLU A 57 -10.21 1.39 -14.12
CA GLU A 57 -8.92 1.03 -14.69
C GLU A 57 -8.13 0.18 -13.71
N ARG A 58 -7.35 -0.74 -14.28
CA ARG A 58 -6.46 -1.56 -13.49
C ARG A 58 -5.22 -0.74 -13.15
N LYS A 59 -4.73 -0.84 -11.91
CA LYS A 59 -3.39 -0.39 -11.52
C LYS A 59 -2.36 -0.95 -12.51
N PRO A 60 -1.39 -0.14 -12.97
CA PRO A 60 -0.29 -0.61 -13.81
C PRO A 60 0.44 -1.79 -13.16
N TYR A 61 0.92 -2.73 -13.99
CA TYR A 61 1.78 -3.80 -13.50
C TYR A 61 3.19 -3.27 -13.25
N VAL A 62 3.75 -3.56 -12.08
CA VAL A 62 5.14 -3.20 -11.72
C VAL A 62 6.12 -3.93 -12.64
N THR A 63 5.94 -5.26 -12.79
CA THR A 63 6.70 -6.07 -13.74
C THR A 63 5.90 -6.26 -15.03
N PRO A 64 6.48 -6.00 -16.22
CA PRO A 64 5.80 -6.22 -17.49
C PRO A 64 5.24 -7.64 -17.64
N MET A 65 4.01 -7.76 -18.17
CA MET A 65 3.30 -9.03 -18.30
C MET A 65 4.12 -10.13 -19.01
N LYS A 66 4.88 -9.77 -20.05
CA LYS A 66 5.75 -10.71 -20.78
C LYS A 66 6.81 -11.35 -19.87
N VAL A 67 7.37 -10.59 -18.93
CA VAL A 67 8.36 -11.08 -17.95
C VAL A 67 7.70 -12.01 -16.94
N LEU A 68 6.50 -11.67 -16.45
CA LEU A 68 5.72 -12.53 -15.55
C LEU A 68 5.39 -13.88 -16.20
N ILE A 69 4.93 -13.85 -17.46
CA ILE A 69 4.64 -15.07 -18.24
C ILE A 69 5.90 -15.93 -18.41
N ARG A 70 7.04 -15.30 -18.72
CA ARG A 70 8.32 -16.01 -18.86
C ARG A 70 8.72 -16.70 -17.55
N ARG A 71 8.72 -15.97 -16.42
CA ARG A 71 9.01 -16.53 -15.08
C ARG A 71 8.10 -17.71 -14.74
N ALA A 72 6.80 -17.61 -15.03
CA ALA A 72 5.84 -18.68 -14.77
C ALA A 72 6.11 -19.94 -15.62
N LYS A 73 6.55 -19.78 -16.88
CA LYS A 73 6.94 -20.90 -17.74
C LYS A 73 8.23 -21.57 -17.26
N GLU A 74 9.22 -20.79 -16.84
CA GLU A 74 10.47 -21.29 -16.26
C GLU A 74 10.22 -22.08 -14.98
N GLU A 75 9.42 -21.53 -14.06
CA GLU A 75 9.02 -22.21 -12.82
C GLU A 75 8.24 -23.51 -13.11
N ARG A 76 7.38 -23.53 -14.13
CA ARG A 76 6.68 -24.75 -14.54
C ARG A 76 7.64 -25.82 -15.06
N ARG A 77 8.65 -25.45 -15.86
CA ARG A 77 9.68 -26.37 -16.36
C ARG A 77 10.54 -26.92 -15.23
N ALA A 78 11.00 -26.04 -14.34
CA ALA A 78 11.81 -26.45 -13.19
C ALA A 78 11.08 -27.46 -12.29
N ARG A 79 9.77 -27.31 -12.09
CA ARG A 79 8.95 -28.29 -11.36
C ARG A 79 8.79 -29.63 -12.09
N GLN A 80 8.81 -29.63 -13.42
CA GLN A 80 8.71 -30.85 -14.21
C GLN A 80 10.05 -31.61 -14.22
N GLU A 81 11.17 -30.88 -14.25
CA GLU A 81 12.53 -31.45 -14.22
C GLU A 81 12.91 -31.95 -12.83
N SER A 82 12.46 -31.27 -11.77
CA SER A 82 12.74 -31.65 -10.38
C SER A 82 11.45 -31.60 -9.55
N PRO A 83 10.65 -32.69 -9.57
CA PRO A 83 9.37 -32.76 -8.85
C PRO A 83 9.53 -32.70 -7.32
N CYS A 84 10.64 -33.23 -6.81
CA CYS A 84 11.04 -33.16 -5.41
C CYS A 84 12.29 -32.28 -5.29
N ARG A 85 12.14 -31.05 -4.79
CA ARG A 85 13.27 -30.13 -4.60
C ARG A 85 13.22 -29.45 -3.25
N VAL A 86 14.40 -29.23 -2.66
CA VAL A 86 14.54 -28.33 -1.52
C VAL A 86 14.28 -26.91 -2.01
N LEU A 87 13.50 -26.12 -1.26
CA LEU A 87 13.46 -24.68 -1.52
C LEU A 87 14.76 -24.09 -0.96
N GLU A 88 15.63 -23.61 -1.84
CA GLU A 88 16.98 -23.22 -1.43
C GLU A 88 17.02 -21.87 -0.70
N HIS A 89 16.19 -20.92 -1.14
CA HIS A 89 16.36 -19.53 -0.75
C HIS A 89 15.31 -19.06 0.26
N PRO A 90 15.74 -18.39 1.34
CA PRO A 90 14.83 -17.63 2.17
C PRO A 90 14.31 -16.39 1.43
N PRO A 91 13.06 -15.97 1.69
CA PRO A 91 12.23 -16.52 2.75
C PRO A 91 11.37 -17.72 2.27
N ASP A 92 11.35 -18.05 0.97
CA ASP A 92 10.43 -19.03 0.36
C ASP A 92 10.56 -20.44 0.91
N ASN A 93 11.75 -20.79 1.41
CA ASN A 93 12.03 -22.03 2.11
C ASN A 93 11.56 -22.09 3.57
N GLY A 94 10.90 -21.04 4.06
CA GLY A 94 10.36 -20.95 5.42
C GLY A 94 11.32 -20.39 6.46
N LEU A 95 12.60 -20.22 6.12
CA LEU A 95 13.56 -19.55 6.98
C LEU A 95 13.43 -18.03 6.89
N LEU A 96 13.86 -17.33 7.95
CA LEU A 96 14.02 -15.89 7.93
C LEU A 96 15.23 -15.50 7.08
N VAL A 97 15.22 -14.26 6.56
CA VAL A 97 16.39 -13.67 5.91
C VAL A 97 17.17 -12.89 6.98
N PRO A 98 18.33 -13.38 7.49
CA PRO A 98 18.92 -12.86 8.73
C PRO A 98 19.19 -11.35 8.72
N HIS A 99 19.75 -10.83 7.62
CA HIS A 99 20.05 -9.40 7.48
C HIS A 99 18.80 -8.51 7.35
N LEU A 100 17.62 -9.08 7.10
CA LEU A 100 16.35 -8.35 7.04
C LEU A 100 15.59 -8.36 8.36
N VAL A 101 15.94 -9.22 9.32
CA VAL A 101 15.30 -9.24 10.65
C VAL A 101 15.48 -7.89 11.35
N LYS A 102 16.71 -7.37 11.38
CA LYS A 102 17.00 -6.04 11.94
C LYS A 102 16.17 -4.95 11.25
N VAL A 103 16.06 -5.01 9.92
CA VAL A 103 15.26 -4.06 9.13
C VAL A 103 13.78 -4.15 9.49
N ALA A 104 13.27 -5.35 9.76
CA ALA A 104 11.89 -5.54 10.17
C ALA A 104 11.60 -4.87 11.52
N HIS A 105 12.50 -5.02 12.49
CA HIS A 105 12.40 -4.31 13.78
C HIS A 105 12.51 -2.79 13.60
N GLU A 106 13.45 -2.31 12.78
CA GLU A 106 13.59 -0.88 12.47
C GLU A 106 12.30 -0.31 11.86
N VAL A 107 11.67 -1.02 10.92
CA VAL A 107 10.40 -0.62 10.30
C VAL A 107 9.26 -0.60 11.32
N HIS A 108 9.19 -1.63 12.18
CA HIS A 108 8.17 -1.71 13.24
C HIS A 108 8.28 -0.53 14.21
N SER A 109 9.48 -0.27 14.75
CA SER A 109 9.71 0.83 15.68
C SER A 109 9.57 2.21 15.01
N ALA A 110 9.97 2.35 13.75
CA ALA A 110 9.74 3.59 12.98
C ALA A 110 8.25 3.85 12.81
N ARG A 111 7.43 2.82 12.56
CA ARG A 111 5.97 2.94 12.47
C ARG A 111 5.36 3.41 13.79
N GLU A 112 5.80 2.88 14.92
CA GLU A 112 5.29 3.26 16.25
C GLU A 112 5.62 4.73 16.57
N ARG A 113 6.89 5.12 16.42
CA ARG A 113 7.34 6.52 16.61
C ARG A 113 6.62 7.48 15.67
N PHE A 114 6.42 7.07 14.41
CA PHE A 114 5.65 7.85 13.44
C PHE A 114 4.19 8.06 13.89
N LEU A 115 3.49 7.00 14.31
CA LEU A 115 2.10 7.10 14.73
C LEU A 115 1.92 7.94 16.00
N ASP A 116 2.85 7.81 16.96
CA ASP A 116 2.91 8.67 18.13
C ASP A 116 3.10 10.14 17.73
N GLY A 117 4.11 10.40 16.90
CA GLY A 117 4.44 11.73 16.41
C GLY A 117 3.28 12.42 15.69
N VAL A 118 2.61 11.72 14.75
CA VAL A 118 1.43 12.28 14.06
C VAL A 118 0.28 12.53 15.04
N THR A 119 0.10 11.66 16.04
CA THR A 119 -0.95 11.86 17.05
C THR A 119 -0.68 13.12 17.87
N ARG A 120 0.56 13.33 18.31
CA ARG A 120 0.98 14.51 19.06
C ARG A 120 0.89 15.79 18.22
N LEU A 121 1.28 15.75 16.94
CA LEU A 121 1.16 16.91 16.04
C LEU A 121 -0.29 17.32 15.77
N ILE A 122 -1.24 16.37 15.75
CA ILE A 122 -2.65 16.67 15.44
C ILE A 122 -3.46 17.00 16.70
N LYS A 123 -3.11 16.45 17.86
CA LYS A 123 -3.91 16.54 19.09
C LYS A 123 -3.19 17.17 20.29
N GLY A 124 -1.91 17.46 20.18
CA GLY A 124 -1.12 18.08 21.24
C GLY A 124 -1.46 19.56 21.44
N GLU A 125 -0.74 20.21 22.35
CA GLU A 125 -1.01 21.60 22.76
C GLU A 125 -0.83 22.58 21.60
N ALA A 126 0.22 22.40 20.80
CA ALA A 126 0.44 23.13 19.55
C ALA A 126 -0.05 22.32 18.33
N ALA A 127 -1.30 21.85 18.39
CA ALA A 127 -1.90 21.04 17.35
C ALA A 127 -1.94 21.76 15.99
N ILE A 128 -1.46 21.08 14.96
CA ILE A 128 -1.59 21.49 13.56
C ILE A 128 -2.97 21.03 13.07
N PRO A 129 -3.88 21.95 12.69
CA PRO A 129 -5.23 21.58 12.33
C PRO A 129 -5.27 20.73 11.06
N VAL A 130 -6.10 19.69 11.07
CA VAL A 130 -6.38 18.86 9.90
C VAL A 130 -7.85 18.97 9.58
N LYS A 131 -8.17 19.19 8.30
CA LYS A 131 -9.54 19.15 7.76
C LYS A 131 -9.66 17.98 6.80
N ARG A 132 -10.78 17.28 6.87
CA ARG A 132 -11.16 16.26 5.88
C ARG A 132 -12.47 16.66 5.22
N CYS A 133 -12.62 16.30 3.95
CA CYS A 133 -13.90 16.44 3.28
C CYS A 133 -14.90 15.41 3.83
N ARG A 134 -16.17 15.82 3.99
CA ARG A 134 -17.26 14.90 4.38
C ARG A 134 -17.56 13.86 3.30
N PHE A 135 -17.32 14.18 2.04
CA PHE A 135 -17.88 13.44 0.90
C PHE A 135 -16.83 12.73 0.03
N CYS A 136 -15.55 13.08 0.15
CA CYS A 136 -14.46 12.45 -0.58
C CYS A 136 -13.22 12.29 0.31
N SER A 137 -12.14 11.72 -0.22
CA SER A 137 -10.90 11.46 0.51
C SER A 137 -9.95 12.66 0.61
N GLU A 138 -10.34 13.83 0.11
CA GLU A 138 -9.49 15.03 0.17
C GLU A 138 -9.28 15.47 1.64
N VAL A 139 -8.03 15.83 1.94
CA VAL A 139 -7.58 16.31 3.22
C VAL A 139 -6.85 17.64 3.00
N HIS A 140 -6.93 18.52 3.98
CA HIS A 140 -6.22 19.78 4.02
C HIS A 140 -5.55 19.93 5.38
N ILE A 141 -4.29 20.37 5.39
CA ILE A 141 -3.55 20.69 6.60
C ILE A 141 -3.59 22.22 6.76
N GLY A 142 -4.29 22.70 7.78
CA GLY A 142 -4.52 24.13 8.02
C GLY A 142 -5.84 24.43 8.73
N ASP A 143 -5.92 25.65 9.27
CA ASP A 143 -7.06 26.15 10.06
C ASP A 143 -8.37 26.20 9.29
N VAL A 144 -8.30 26.58 8.01
CA VAL A 144 -9.46 26.75 7.13
C VAL A 144 -9.26 25.92 5.88
N GLY A 145 -10.24 25.09 5.54
CA GLY A 145 -10.17 24.26 4.35
C GLY A 145 -10.18 25.09 3.06
N HIS A 146 -9.53 24.59 2.01
CA HIS A 146 -9.41 25.30 0.75
C HIS A 146 -10.73 25.43 -0.04
N GLU A 147 -10.76 26.41 -0.95
CA GLU A 147 -11.88 26.72 -1.86
C GLU A 147 -11.72 26.08 -3.25
N ILE A 148 -10.63 25.32 -3.47
CA ILE A 148 -10.34 24.64 -4.75
C ILE A 148 -11.45 23.62 -5.09
N ARG A 149 -12.10 23.80 -6.24
CA ARG A 149 -13.26 23.05 -6.72
C ARG A 149 -12.86 21.69 -7.30
N THR A 150 -12.58 20.74 -6.42
CA THR A 150 -12.03 19.40 -6.76
C THR A 150 -12.78 18.24 -6.11
N CYS A 151 -13.91 18.51 -5.44
CA CYS A 151 -14.67 17.46 -4.78
C CYS A 151 -15.30 16.50 -5.80
N GLU A 152 -14.98 15.22 -5.69
CA GLU A 152 -15.57 14.11 -6.46
C GLU A 152 -16.56 13.28 -5.62
N GLY A 153 -16.97 13.81 -4.46
CA GLY A 153 -17.91 13.14 -3.59
C GLY A 153 -19.36 13.18 -4.10
N PRO A 154 -20.28 12.44 -3.46
CA PRO A 154 -21.70 12.50 -3.79
C PRO A 154 -22.23 13.94 -3.79
N ASP A 155 -23.10 14.25 -4.75
CA ASP A 155 -23.70 15.57 -4.96
C ASP A 155 -22.68 16.71 -5.13
N SER A 156 -21.49 16.42 -5.70
CA SER A 156 -20.50 17.46 -5.97
C SER A 156 -21.02 18.52 -6.95
N GLY A 157 -21.83 18.13 -7.95
CA GLY A 157 -22.41 19.06 -8.92
C GLY A 157 -23.25 20.16 -8.29
N SER A 158 -24.12 19.84 -7.32
CA SER A 158 -24.96 20.83 -6.64
C SER A 158 -24.16 21.76 -5.71
N ARG A 159 -22.97 21.32 -5.27
CA ARG A 159 -22.02 22.12 -4.48
C ARG A 159 -20.95 22.81 -5.32
N ASN A 160 -21.07 22.81 -6.66
CA ASN A 160 -20.06 23.36 -7.56
C ASN A 160 -18.64 22.79 -7.29
N SER A 161 -18.56 21.48 -7.01
CA SER A 161 -17.34 20.75 -6.64
C SER A 161 -16.60 21.29 -5.41
N LEU A 162 -17.25 22.07 -4.56
CA LEU A 162 -16.71 22.49 -3.27
C LEU A 162 -16.71 21.35 -2.25
N HIS A 163 -15.68 21.38 -1.41
CA HIS A 163 -15.53 20.46 -0.30
C HIS A 163 -16.32 20.95 0.91
N VAL A 164 -16.83 20.01 1.71
CA VAL A 164 -17.45 20.32 3.00
C VAL A 164 -16.53 19.82 4.10
N TRP A 165 -15.82 20.76 4.71
CA TRP A 165 -14.75 20.49 5.64
C TRP A 165 -15.26 20.12 7.04
N ARG A 166 -14.63 19.12 7.65
CA ARG A 166 -14.82 18.68 9.03
C ARG A 166 -13.46 18.48 9.70
N PRO A 167 -13.38 18.49 11.04
CA PRO A 167 -12.17 18.08 11.73
C PRO A 167 -11.69 16.71 11.24
N GLY A 168 -10.43 16.65 10.84
CA GLY A 168 -9.73 15.44 10.43
C GLY A 168 -9.01 14.77 11.60
N THR A 169 -8.50 13.58 11.34
CA THR A 169 -7.83 12.73 12.32
C THR A 169 -6.55 12.14 11.73
N VAL A 170 -5.76 11.47 12.58
CA VAL A 170 -4.56 10.71 12.17
C VAL A 170 -4.85 9.78 10.99
N LYS A 171 -6.02 9.14 10.96
CA LYS A 171 -6.41 8.18 9.91
C LYS A 171 -6.66 8.84 8.55
N ASP A 172 -6.95 10.13 8.53
CA ASP A 172 -7.16 10.91 7.30
C ASP A 172 -5.82 11.33 6.69
N VAL A 173 -4.83 11.61 7.53
CA VAL A 173 -3.45 11.94 7.11
C VAL A 173 -2.71 10.71 6.61
N VAL A 174 -2.85 9.58 7.31
CA VAL A 174 -2.17 8.33 6.95
C VAL A 174 -3.07 7.12 7.17
N GLY A 175 -3.17 6.27 6.14
CA GLY A 175 -3.91 5.02 6.18
C GLY A 175 -2.99 3.83 5.97
N PHE A 176 -3.07 2.83 6.85
CA PHE A 176 -2.45 1.53 6.62
C PHE A 176 -3.49 0.53 6.13
N PRO A 177 -3.33 -0.04 4.92
CA PRO A 177 -4.21 -1.09 4.44
C PRO A 177 -4.04 -2.34 5.29
N TYR A 178 -5.13 -3.08 5.48
CA TYR A 178 -5.14 -4.29 6.29
C TYR A 178 -5.08 -5.53 5.42
N CYS A 179 -4.28 -6.51 5.80
CA CYS A 179 -4.28 -7.85 5.21
C CYS A 179 -4.70 -8.90 6.22
N TYR A 180 -4.84 -10.15 5.77
CA TYR A 180 -4.97 -11.28 6.69
C TYR A 180 -3.61 -11.71 7.21
N HIS A 181 -3.56 -12.12 8.47
CA HIS A 181 -2.39 -12.72 9.08
C HIS A 181 -2.14 -14.14 8.53
N LEU A 182 -0.88 -14.49 8.24
CA LEU A 182 -0.50 -15.84 7.83
C LEU A 182 0.36 -16.52 8.90
N PHE A 183 -0.27 -17.29 9.80
CA PHE A 183 0.43 -18.08 10.82
C PHE A 183 1.52 -18.99 10.22
N ASP A 184 1.17 -19.72 9.15
CA ASP A 184 2.15 -20.48 8.36
C ASP A 184 2.11 -20.03 6.91
N ARG A 185 2.93 -19.04 6.59
CA ARG A 185 3.10 -18.46 5.26
C ARG A 185 3.52 -19.48 4.19
N VAL A 186 4.21 -20.56 4.57
CA VAL A 186 4.73 -21.54 3.61
C VAL A 186 3.77 -22.72 3.45
N GLY A 187 3.36 -23.36 4.55
CA GLY A 187 2.41 -24.47 4.51
C GLY A 187 0.99 -24.05 4.15
N LYS A 188 0.54 -22.87 4.60
CA LYS A 188 -0.80 -22.31 4.32
C LYS A 188 -0.69 -20.88 3.76
N PRO A 189 -0.23 -20.72 2.50
CA PRO A 189 0.13 -19.41 1.94
C PRO A 189 -1.07 -18.50 1.59
N ARG A 190 -2.31 -18.90 1.88
CA ARG A 190 -3.52 -18.15 1.53
C ARG A 190 -4.63 -18.42 2.53
N VAL A 191 -5.33 -17.36 2.93
CA VAL A 191 -6.63 -17.47 3.61
C VAL A 191 -7.72 -17.77 2.59
N VAL A 192 -8.57 -18.78 2.88
CA VAL A 192 -9.73 -19.10 2.04
C VAL A 192 -10.99 -18.35 2.48
N HIS A 193 -12.01 -18.28 1.62
CA HIS A 193 -13.20 -17.47 1.90
C HIS A 193 -13.92 -17.82 3.21
N LYS A 194 -13.98 -19.11 3.57
CA LYS A 194 -14.64 -19.56 4.81
C LYS A 194 -13.90 -19.11 6.07
N GLU A 195 -12.62 -18.81 5.96
CA GLU A 195 -11.75 -18.45 7.09
C GLU A 195 -11.75 -16.94 7.40
N LYS A 196 -12.45 -16.14 6.59
CA LYS A 196 -12.40 -14.66 6.64
C LYS A 196 -12.81 -14.05 7.98
N TYR A 197 -13.56 -14.79 8.80
CA TYR A 197 -14.03 -14.36 10.11
C TYR A 197 -13.18 -14.88 11.28
N VAL A 198 -12.38 -15.92 11.05
CA VAL A 198 -11.54 -16.55 12.09
C VAL A 198 -10.09 -16.12 11.99
N VAL A 199 -9.60 -15.83 10.78
CA VAL A 199 -8.23 -15.33 10.60
C VAL A 199 -8.21 -13.83 10.87
N PRO A 200 -7.39 -13.35 11.81
CA PRO A 200 -7.33 -11.93 12.14
C PRO A 200 -6.79 -11.12 10.97
N ARG A 201 -7.21 -9.85 10.95
CA ARG A 201 -6.66 -8.82 10.06
C ARG A 201 -5.84 -7.82 10.85
N LEU A 202 -4.77 -7.34 10.24
CA LEU A 202 -3.83 -6.40 10.81
C LEU A 202 -3.26 -5.48 9.72
N PRO A 203 -2.66 -4.33 10.08
CA PRO A 203 -1.97 -3.48 9.12
C PRO A 203 -0.94 -4.27 8.33
N ALA A 204 -0.96 -4.18 7.00
CA ALA A 204 -0.10 -4.98 6.15
C ALA A 204 1.38 -4.69 6.36
N ILE A 205 1.74 -3.46 6.73
CA ILE A 205 3.11 -3.14 7.13
C ILE A 205 3.55 -3.88 8.40
N LEU A 206 2.63 -4.10 9.35
CA LEU A 206 2.90 -4.89 10.55
C LEU A 206 3.07 -6.37 10.20
N GLU A 207 2.17 -6.91 9.38
CA GLU A 207 2.31 -8.29 8.86
C GLU A 207 3.64 -8.48 8.13
N LEU A 208 4.08 -7.51 7.32
CA LEU A 208 5.37 -7.57 6.64
C LEU A 208 6.53 -7.68 7.62
N CYS A 209 6.51 -6.90 8.71
CA CYS A 209 7.51 -6.98 9.77
C CYS A 209 7.46 -8.34 10.47
N ILE A 210 6.26 -8.86 10.76
CA ILE A 210 6.07 -10.16 11.41
C ILE A 210 6.61 -11.29 10.54
N GLN A 211 6.28 -11.31 9.26
CA GLN A 211 6.79 -12.32 8.33
C GLN A 211 8.32 -12.22 8.16
N ALA A 212 8.90 -11.04 8.41
CA ALA A 212 10.33 -10.78 8.33
C ALA A 212 11.11 -11.00 9.64
N GLY A 213 10.44 -11.38 10.72
CA GLY A 213 11.09 -11.81 11.97
C GLY A 213 10.76 -10.98 13.20
N VAL A 214 9.84 -10.00 13.12
CA VAL A 214 9.31 -9.36 14.33
C VAL A 214 8.30 -10.31 14.99
N ASP A 215 8.45 -10.54 16.29
CA ASP A 215 7.49 -11.33 17.05
C ASP A 215 6.49 -10.41 17.76
N VAL A 216 5.20 -10.70 17.57
CA VAL A 216 4.10 -9.99 18.20
C VAL A 216 3.17 -11.05 18.79
N GLU A 217 3.04 -11.08 20.11
CA GLU A 217 2.31 -12.12 20.86
C GLU A 217 0.90 -12.37 20.31
N ARG A 218 0.17 -11.31 19.97
CA ARG A 218 -1.18 -11.38 19.41
C ARG A 218 -1.27 -12.04 18.03
N TYR A 219 -0.16 -12.10 17.29
CA TYR A 219 -0.07 -12.57 15.91
C TYR A 219 1.09 -13.59 15.76
N PRO A 220 0.99 -14.76 16.42
CA PRO A 220 2.05 -15.76 16.40
C PRO A 220 2.29 -16.27 14.99
N THR A 221 3.54 -16.58 14.65
CA THR A 221 3.89 -17.09 13.31
C THR A 221 4.83 -18.28 13.46
N LYS A 222 4.60 -19.36 12.70
CA LYS A 222 5.49 -20.51 12.65
C LYS A 222 6.87 -20.08 12.12
N ARG A 223 7.90 -20.18 12.96
CA ARG A 223 9.31 -19.99 12.60
C ARG A 223 9.95 -21.35 12.39
N ARG A 224 10.60 -21.54 11.24
CA ARG A 224 11.31 -22.79 10.95
C ARG A 224 12.80 -22.60 11.16
N THR A 225 13.47 -23.64 11.63
CA THR A 225 14.93 -23.69 11.73
C THR A 225 15.56 -24.43 10.56
N ARG A 226 14.75 -25.23 9.84
CA ARG A 226 15.17 -26.00 8.67
C ARG A 226 14.34 -25.63 7.43
N PRO A 227 14.93 -25.69 6.23
CA PRO A 227 14.20 -25.39 5.00
C PRO A 227 13.15 -26.47 4.71
N VAL A 228 12.03 -26.06 4.11
CA VAL A 228 11.00 -26.97 3.63
C VAL A 228 11.32 -27.54 2.24
N TYR A 229 10.62 -28.61 1.89
CA TYR A 229 10.70 -29.26 0.59
C TYR A 229 9.47 -28.93 -0.25
N SER A 230 9.63 -28.95 -1.57
CA SER A 230 8.52 -28.97 -2.50
C SER A 230 8.46 -30.33 -3.18
N ILE A 231 7.34 -31.03 -3.00
CA ILE A 231 7.05 -32.35 -3.61
C ILE A 231 5.81 -32.16 -4.48
N ASP A 232 5.95 -32.30 -5.80
CA ASP A 232 4.89 -32.07 -6.80
C ASP A 232 4.18 -30.71 -6.63
N GLY A 233 4.95 -29.69 -6.22
CA GLY A 233 4.44 -28.34 -5.97
C GLY A 233 3.65 -28.17 -4.66
N ARG A 234 3.56 -29.21 -3.83
CA ARG A 234 3.08 -29.12 -2.44
C ARG A 234 4.26 -28.92 -1.50
N ILE A 235 4.03 -28.23 -0.39
CA ILE A 235 5.05 -28.08 0.65
C ILE A 235 5.05 -29.33 1.52
N ALA A 236 6.22 -29.90 1.73
CA ALA A 236 6.48 -30.94 2.71
C ALA A 236 7.43 -30.38 3.78
N ASP A 237 6.96 -30.43 5.02
CA ASP A 237 7.66 -29.95 6.21
C ASP A 237 7.94 -31.17 7.08
N PHE A 238 9.22 -31.53 7.21
CA PHE A 238 9.68 -32.69 7.99
C PHE A 238 10.26 -32.27 9.34
N GLU A 239 10.15 -31.00 9.70
CA GLU A 239 10.42 -30.55 11.07
C GLU A 239 9.36 -31.23 11.95
N LEU A 240 9.80 -32.19 12.79
CA LEU A 240 8.95 -32.83 13.76
C LEU A 240 8.39 -31.71 14.65
N GLU A 241 7.06 -31.66 14.81
CA GLU A 241 6.50 -30.90 15.90
C GLU A 241 7.11 -31.53 17.16
N GLU A 242 8.00 -30.80 17.84
CA GLU A 242 8.31 -31.14 19.22
C GLU A 242 6.95 -31.09 19.91
N GLU A 243 6.37 -32.27 20.16
CA GLU A 243 5.25 -32.40 21.07
C GLU A 243 5.68 -31.64 22.32
N ASP A 244 4.96 -30.57 22.63
CA ASP A 244 5.12 -29.81 23.85
C ASP A 244 5.10 -30.81 25.00
N GLY A 245 6.30 -31.17 25.46
CA GLY A 245 6.58 -32.10 26.55
C GLY A 245 6.15 -31.54 27.91
N SER A 246 5.22 -30.60 27.94
CA SER A 246 4.49 -30.18 29.13
C SER A 246 3.42 -31.21 29.49
N GLN A 247 3.85 -32.46 29.71
CA GLN A 247 3.19 -33.23 30.77
C GLN A 247 3.44 -32.46 32.06
N ALA A 248 2.35 -32.11 32.73
CA ALA A 248 2.36 -31.47 34.03
C ALA A 248 3.09 -32.38 35.03
N GLU A 249 4.40 -32.21 35.18
CA GLU A 249 5.10 -32.57 36.41
C GLU A 249 5.06 -31.36 37.34
N ALA A 250 4.53 -31.59 38.54
CA ALA A 250 4.35 -30.60 39.58
C ALA A 250 5.68 -29.92 39.95
N PRO A 251 5.67 -28.66 40.40
CA PRO A 251 6.89 -27.98 40.83
C PRO A 251 7.49 -28.70 42.05
N PRO A 252 8.80 -28.97 42.10
CA PRO A 252 9.43 -29.37 43.36
C PRO A 252 9.40 -28.20 44.33
N GLU A 253 9.07 -28.49 45.59
CA GLU A 253 9.00 -27.53 46.68
C GLU A 253 10.31 -26.72 46.84
N PRO A 254 10.23 -25.44 47.23
CA PRO A 254 11.41 -24.59 47.38
C PRO A 254 12.19 -24.94 48.67
N LEU A 255 13.49 -25.21 48.51
CA LEU A 255 14.44 -25.25 49.63
C LEU A 255 14.75 -23.83 50.13
N PRO A 256 15.04 -23.64 51.43
CA PRO A 256 15.08 -22.31 52.05
C PRO A 256 16.44 -21.63 51.88
N CYS A 257 16.44 -20.41 51.33
CA CYS A 257 17.62 -19.53 51.33
C CYS A 257 17.77 -18.84 52.70
N PRO A 258 18.98 -18.79 53.29
CA PRO A 258 19.22 -18.11 54.55
C PRO A 258 19.22 -16.59 54.38
N SER A 259 18.52 -15.93 55.29
CA SER A 259 18.39 -14.49 55.45
C SER A 259 19.76 -13.80 55.52
N ARG A 260 19.98 -12.79 54.67
CA ARG A 260 20.95 -11.72 54.96
C ARG A 260 20.28 -10.38 54.75
N ALA A 261 19.90 -9.77 55.86
CA ALA A 261 19.56 -8.37 55.95
C ALA A 261 20.76 -7.53 55.55
N SER A 262 20.57 -6.60 54.61
CA SER A 262 21.35 -5.37 54.50
C SER A 262 20.50 -4.35 53.77
N SER A 263 20.15 -3.32 54.52
CA SER A 263 19.38 -2.12 54.19
C SER A 263 19.94 -1.37 52.98
N ALA A 264 19.08 -1.06 52.02
CA ALA A 264 19.32 -0.05 50.99
C ALA A 264 18.61 1.26 51.38
N PRO A 265 19.23 2.44 51.19
CA PRO A 265 18.59 3.72 51.41
C PRO A 265 17.59 3.99 50.27
N ALA A 266 16.49 4.65 50.62
CA ALA A 266 15.61 5.29 49.66
C ALA A 266 16.40 6.36 48.90
N ALA A 267 16.65 6.12 47.61
CA ALA A 267 17.16 7.12 46.70
C ALA A 267 15.98 7.65 45.88
N ASP A 268 15.57 8.84 46.30
CA ASP A 268 14.96 9.95 45.58
C ASP A 268 14.41 9.73 44.16
N GLY A 269 13.19 10.25 43.97
CA GLY A 269 12.53 10.36 42.69
C GLY A 269 13.42 11.08 41.67
N ALA A 270 13.79 10.35 40.63
CA ALA A 270 14.16 10.95 39.36
C ALA A 270 12.86 11.43 38.70
N ASP A 271 12.48 12.66 39.06
CA ASP A 271 11.59 13.50 38.27
C ASP A 271 12.27 13.67 36.90
N GLY A 272 11.90 12.80 35.95
CA GLY A 272 12.34 12.89 34.59
C GLY A 272 11.67 14.11 33.98
N ALA A 273 12.36 15.24 34.02
CA ALA A 273 12.01 16.41 33.23
C ALA A 273 11.85 15.95 31.77
N ASP A 274 10.60 15.75 31.34
CA ASP A 274 10.23 15.56 29.95
C ASP A 274 10.63 16.87 29.27
N GLU A 275 11.84 16.91 28.69
CA GLU A 275 12.26 18.06 27.89
C GLU A 275 11.15 18.29 26.86
N GLU A 276 10.50 19.44 26.96
CA GLU A 276 9.36 19.79 26.11
C GLU A 276 9.84 19.84 24.66
N ILE A 277 9.70 18.73 23.94
CA ILE A 277 10.17 18.61 22.56
C ILE A 277 9.41 19.63 21.73
N SER A 278 10.13 20.62 21.17
CA SER A 278 9.53 21.63 20.31
C SER A 278 8.76 21.00 19.13
N VAL A 279 7.70 21.67 18.66
CA VAL A 279 6.89 21.20 17.52
C VAL A 279 7.75 20.94 16.29
N SER A 280 8.77 21.76 16.06
CA SER A 280 9.74 21.63 14.95
C SER A 280 10.57 20.36 15.05
N GLU A 281 11.08 20.06 16.24
CA GLU A 281 11.85 18.84 16.47
C GLU A 281 10.96 17.61 16.38
N LEU A 282 9.77 17.65 16.98
CA LEU A 282 8.77 16.59 16.87
C LEU A 282 8.40 16.31 15.41
N SER A 283 8.18 17.36 14.62
CA SER A 283 7.85 17.26 13.20
C SER A 283 8.99 16.63 12.39
N SER A 284 10.23 17.04 12.67
CA SER A 284 11.42 16.49 12.01
C SER A 284 11.59 15.00 12.30
N ARG A 285 11.47 14.60 13.57
CA ARG A 285 11.53 13.19 14.00
C ARG A 285 10.38 12.36 13.41
N THR A 286 9.18 12.92 13.37
CA THR A 286 7.99 12.26 12.81
C THR A 286 8.16 12.00 11.31
N LEU A 287 8.61 13.03 10.57
CA LEU A 287 8.89 12.93 9.14
C LEU A 287 9.97 11.89 8.84
N GLN A 288 11.07 11.92 9.59
CA GLN A 288 12.14 10.94 9.43
C GLN A 288 11.65 9.51 9.71
N SER A 289 10.87 9.31 10.78
CA SER A 289 10.29 8.01 11.10
C SER A 289 9.39 7.48 9.97
N TRP A 290 8.63 8.36 9.30
CA TRP A 290 7.82 7.97 8.14
C TRP A 290 8.68 7.56 6.93
N LEU A 291 9.76 8.29 6.65
CA LEU A 291 10.70 8.00 5.57
C LEU A 291 11.47 6.69 5.82
N ASP A 292 11.93 6.47 7.06
CA ASP A 292 12.61 5.25 7.49
C ASP A 292 11.66 4.03 7.37
N MET A 293 10.42 4.18 7.83
CA MET A 293 9.39 3.15 7.71
C MET A 293 9.15 2.77 6.24
N ARG A 294 8.97 3.76 5.34
CA ARG A 294 8.75 3.51 3.91
C ARG A 294 9.95 2.87 3.24
N SER A 295 11.15 3.41 3.47
CA SER A 295 12.38 2.91 2.86
C SER A 295 12.71 1.48 3.34
N GLY A 296 12.56 1.21 4.64
CA GLY A 296 12.72 -0.11 5.23
C GLY A 296 11.69 -1.11 4.69
N ALA A 297 10.41 -0.72 4.58
CA ALA A 297 9.39 -1.56 3.97
C ALA A 297 9.72 -1.91 2.52
N ALA A 298 10.17 -0.94 1.72
CA ALA A 298 10.62 -1.19 0.35
C ALA A 298 11.82 -2.17 0.31
N ARG A 299 12.74 -2.13 1.28
CA ARG A 299 13.84 -3.09 1.40
C ARG A 299 13.34 -4.51 1.70
N LEU A 300 12.39 -4.65 2.64
CA LEU A 300 11.77 -5.94 2.97
C LEU A 300 11.04 -6.54 1.76
N MET A 301 10.27 -5.72 1.04
CA MET A 301 9.48 -6.13 -0.13
C MET A 301 10.31 -6.69 -1.29
N ARG A 302 11.63 -6.47 -1.32
CA ARG A 302 12.52 -7.10 -2.31
C ARG A 302 12.67 -8.62 -2.12
N LYS A 303 12.42 -9.12 -0.92
CA LYS A 303 12.53 -10.55 -0.57
C LYS A 303 11.21 -11.14 -0.10
N TYR A 304 10.46 -10.38 0.70
CA TYR A 304 9.15 -10.79 1.19
C TYR A 304 8.07 -10.35 0.21
N GLY A 305 7.40 -11.33 -0.41
CA GLY A 305 6.33 -11.07 -1.37
C GLY A 305 5.17 -10.30 -0.74
N VAL A 306 4.70 -9.27 -1.43
CA VAL A 306 3.47 -8.55 -1.12
C VAL A 306 2.70 -8.37 -2.42
N VAL A 307 1.40 -8.64 -2.36
CA VAL A 307 0.52 -8.51 -3.51
C VAL A 307 -0.61 -7.52 -3.23
N THR A 308 -1.01 -6.78 -4.26
CA THR A 308 -2.16 -5.87 -4.22
C THR A 308 -3.20 -6.30 -5.25
N CYS A 309 -4.46 -5.98 -5.00
CA CYS A 309 -5.47 -6.10 -6.04
C CYS A 309 -5.29 -4.99 -7.08
N GLY A 310 -5.32 -5.35 -8.36
CA GLY A 310 -5.23 -4.38 -9.45
C GLY A 310 -6.40 -3.41 -9.56
N TYR A 311 -7.47 -3.55 -8.77
CA TYR A 311 -8.67 -2.70 -8.87
C TYR A 311 -9.18 -2.13 -7.55
N CYS A 312 -8.84 -2.72 -6.40
CA CYS A 312 -9.23 -2.19 -5.09
C CYS A 312 -7.98 -1.98 -4.21
N PRO A 313 -8.11 -1.22 -3.11
CA PRO A 313 -7.01 -0.97 -2.18
C PRO A 313 -6.54 -2.19 -1.36
N ASP A 314 -7.05 -3.39 -1.64
CA ASP A 314 -6.77 -4.56 -0.83
C ASP A 314 -5.36 -5.10 -1.11
N VAL A 315 -4.69 -5.54 -0.06
CA VAL A 315 -3.31 -6.02 -0.07
C VAL A 315 -3.17 -7.30 0.74
N GLN A 316 -2.18 -8.11 0.39
CA GLN A 316 -1.83 -9.30 1.15
C GLN A 316 -0.31 -9.44 1.19
N VAL A 317 0.23 -9.55 2.39
CA VAL A 317 1.62 -9.97 2.60
C VAL A 317 1.70 -11.49 2.51
N GLY A 318 2.72 -11.99 1.83
CA GLY A 318 2.92 -13.40 1.56
C GLY A 318 3.07 -13.69 0.07
N PRO A 319 3.46 -14.93 -0.29
CA PRO A 319 3.74 -15.31 -1.67
C PRO A 319 2.48 -15.31 -2.55
N LYS A 320 1.29 -15.29 -1.95
CA LYS A 320 0.02 -15.45 -2.64
C LYS A 320 -1.06 -14.60 -1.98
N GLY A 321 -1.92 -13.99 -2.81
CA GLY A 321 -3.10 -13.28 -2.33
C GLY A 321 -4.18 -14.23 -1.82
N HIS A 322 -5.01 -13.76 -0.88
CA HIS A 322 -6.11 -14.55 -0.31
C HIS A 322 -7.17 -14.92 -1.36
N LYS A 323 -7.98 -15.93 -1.04
CA LYS A 323 -9.12 -16.40 -1.85
C LYS A 323 -10.47 -15.88 -1.36
N VAL A 324 -10.48 -14.94 -0.41
CA VAL A 324 -11.71 -14.30 0.06
C VAL A 324 -12.39 -13.54 -1.08
N ARG A 325 -13.62 -13.94 -1.42
CA ARG A 325 -14.49 -13.28 -2.40
C ARG A 325 -15.15 -12.04 -1.81
N MET A 326 -14.39 -10.95 -1.72
CA MET A 326 -14.88 -9.67 -1.16
C MET A 326 -14.47 -8.44 -1.98
N CYS A 327 -13.92 -8.64 -3.18
CA CYS A 327 -13.60 -7.56 -4.08
C CYS A 327 -14.91 -6.92 -4.57
N LYS A 328 -15.04 -5.61 -4.36
CA LYS A 328 -16.19 -4.80 -4.80
C LYS A 328 -15.84 -3.84 -5.95
N ALA A 329 -14.65 -3.96 -6.52
CA ALA A 329 -14.19 -3.06 -7.59
C ALA A 329 -14.83 -3.39 -8.95
N SER A 330 -14.52 -2.58 -9.97
CA SER A 330 -15.07 -2.74 -11.31
C SER A 330 -14.98 -4.18 -11.83
N LYS A 331 -16.05 -4.65 -12.47
CA LYS A 331 -16.16 -6.01 -13.03
C LYS A 331 -15.98 -7.14 -11.99
N HIS A 332 -16.21 -6.90 -10.70
CA HIS A 332 -16.06 -7.95 -9.67
C HIS A 332 -17.04 -9.12 -9.86
N GLN A 333 -18.25 -8.88 -10.40
CA GLN A 333 -19.24 -9.93 -10.69
C GLN A 333 -18.67 -10.96 -11.68
N GLN A 334 -17.96 -10.51 -12.72
CA GLN A 334 -17.30 -11.38 -13.70
C GLN A 334 -16.14 -12.21 -13.09
N ARG A 335 -15.64 -11.80 -11.92
CA ARG A 335 -14.59 -12.50 -11.16
C ARG A 335 -15.14 -13.23 -9.94
N ASP A 336 -16.45 -13.34 -9.79
CA ASP A 336 -17.07 -13.99 -8.61
C ASP A 336 -16.56 -13.40 -7.29
N GLY A 337 -16.44 -12.06 -7.24
CA GLY A 337 -15.94 -11.32 -6.07
C GLY A 337 -14.44 -11.53 -5.78
N GLN A 338 -13.68 -12.21 -6.65
CA GLN A 338 -12.25 -12.45 -6.44
C GLN A 338 -11.39 -11.22 -6.79
N HIS A 339 -10.24 -11.15 -6.12
CA HIS A 339 -9.23 -10.12 -6.32
C HIS A 339 -8.34 -10.46 -7.51
N ALA A 340 -7.93 -9.43 -8.24
CA ALA A 340 -7.04 -9.56 -9.37
C ALA A 340 -5.60 -9.23 -8.91
N TRP A 341 -4.98 -10.17 -8.21
CA TRP A 341 -3.67 -9.98 -7.57
C TRP A 341 -2.55 -9.64 -8.55
N GLN A 342 -1.64 -8.77 -8.14
CA GLN A 342 -0.38 -8.42 -8.80
C GLN A 342 0.66 -8.02 -7.74
N GLU A 343 1.92 -7.91 -8.15
CA GLU A 343 3.00 -7.39 -7.29
C GLU A 343 2.65 -5.99 -6.75
N ALA A 344 2.84 -5.79 -5.46
CA ALA A 344 2.62 -4.52 -4.78
C ALA A 344 3.89 -3.66 -4.78
N THR A 345 3.68 -2.36 -4.67
CA THR A 345 4.72 -1.36 -4.38
C THR A 345 4.64 -0.88 -2.94
N VAL A 346 5.65 -0.13 -2.47
CA VAL A 346 5.58 0.49 -1.15
C VAL A 346 4.39 1.45 -1.03
N ASP A 347 3.95 2.07 -2.12
CA ASP A 347 2.77 2.94 -2.13
C ASP A 347 1.45 2.17 -2.01
N ASP A 348 1.43 0.87 -2.33
CA ASP A 348 0.27 0.03 -2.02
C ASP A 348 0.24 -0.33 -0.52
N LEU A 349 1.40 -0.37 0.15
CA LEU A 349 1.53 -0.73 1.56
C LEU A 349 1.40 0.49 2.51
N VAL A 350 1.88 1.64 2.06
CA VAL A 350 1.85 2.94 2.76
C VAL A 350 1.37 4.01 1.77
N PRO A 351 0.07 4.00 1.40
CA PRO A 351 -0.48 4.89 0.39
C PRO A 351 -0.35 6.37 0.81
N PRO A 352 0.30 7.23 -0.01
CA PRO A 352 0.33 8.66 0.25
C PRO A 352 -1.02 9.31 -0.11
N ASN A 353 -1.58 10.09 0.81
CA ASN A 353 -2.70 10.99 0.53
C ASN A 353 -2.14 12.35 0.10
N HIS A 354 -2.41 12.85 -1.11
CA HIS A 354 -1.80 14.08 -1.61
C HIS A 354 -2.68 15.31 -1.36
N VAL A 355 -2.14 16.29 -0.65
CA VAL A 355 -2.82 17.54 -0.25
C VAL A 355 -2.21 18.73 -0.96
N TRP A 356 -2.96 19.83 -1.03
CA TRP A 356 -2.47 21.10 -1.56
C TRP A 356 -1.45 21.76 -0.63
N HIS A 357 -0.39 22.31 -1.22
CA HIS A 357 0.67 23.03 -0.53
C HIS A 357 0.74 24.48 -1.00
N VAL A 358 0.93 25.39 -0.06
CA VAL A 358 1.36 26.77 -0.32
C VAL A 358 2.39 27.15 0.74
N ARG A 359 3.43 27.87 0.32
CA ARG A 359 4.41 28.45 1.24
C ARG A 359 3.80 29.69 1.91
N ASP A 360 4.05 29.84 3.21
CA ASP A 360 3.71 31.04 3.99
C ASP A 360 2.27 31.51 3.80
N GLY A 361 1.30 30.61 4.01
CA GLY A 361 -0.12 30.99 3.94
C GLY A 361 -0.45 32.00 5.04
N ASP A 362 -0.98 33.15 4.64
CA ASP A 362 -1.53 34.25 5.45
C ASP A 362 -2.76 33.87 6.32
N GLY A 363 -3.04 32.57 6.44
CA GLY A 363 -4.24 32.03 7.07
C GLY A 363 -5.48 32.05 6.16
N ALA A 364 -5.41 32.66 4.96
CA ALA A 364 -6.52 32.65 4.02
C ALA A 364 -6.68 31.26 3.36
N PRO A 365 -7.91 30.87 3.01
CA PRO A 365 -8.14 29.65 2.25
C PRO A 365 -7.43 29.70 0.89
N LEU A 366 -6.98 28.54 0.39
CA LEU A 366 -6.47 28.47 -0.98
C LEU A 366 -7.60 28.70 -1.99
N ALA A 367 -7.45 29.72 -2.84
CA ALA A 367 -8.44 30.14 -3.83
C ALA A 367 -8.46 29.19 -5.03
N ASN A 368 -9.62 29.00 -5.66
CA ASN A 368 -9.71 28.10 -6.80
C ASN A 368 -8.99 28.64 -8.05
N GLU A 369 -8.99 29.96 -8.21
CA GLU A 369 -8.42 30.73 -9.31
C GLU A 369 -6.90 30.59 -9.33
N LEU A 370 -6.29 30.56 -8.13
CA LEU A 370 -4.84 30.43 -7.93
C LEU A 370 -4.35 28.98 -7.93
N LYS A 371 -5.23 28.00 -8.16
CA LYS A 371 -4.91 26.58 -8.12
C LYS A 371 -3.65 26.24 -8.90
N ARG A 372 -3.45 26.86 -10.07
CA ARG A 372 -2.30 26.62 -10.96
C ARG A 372 -0.95 27.02 -10.38
N TYR A 373 -0.89 27.74 -9.25
CA TYR A 373 0.35 28.16 -8.60
C TYR A 373 0.70 27.32 -7.37
N TYR A 374 -0.27 26.60 -6.81
CA TYR A 374 -0.06 25.82 -5.59
C TYR A 374 0.71 24.54 -5.87
N GLY A 375 1.44 24.05 -4.87
CA GLY A 375 2.07 22.74 -4.89
C GLY A 375 1.14 21.62 -4.43
N LYS A 376 1.65 20.40 -4.46
CA LYS A 376 1.08 19.21 -3.83
C LYS A 376 2.14 18.51 -2.99
N ALA A 377 1.72 17.79 -1.95
CA ALA A 377 2.61 16.93 -1.17
C ALA A 377 1.82 15.79 -0.52
N PRO A 378 2.45 14.68 -0.12
CA PRO A 378 1.82 13.75 0.81
C PRO A 378 1.40 14.48 2.10
N ALA A 379 0.23 14.17 2.64
CA ALA A 379 -0.35 14.81 3.82
C ALA A 379 0.58 14.75 5.04
N VAL A 380 1.32 13.65 5.18
CA VAL A 380 2.34 13.48 6.22
C VAL A 380 3.49 14.50 6.05
N VAL A 381 3.93 14.72 4.82
CA VAL A 381 5.00 15.68 4.51
C VAL A 381 4.51 17.10 4.78
N GLU A 382 3.33 17.46 4.27
CA GLU A 382 2.72 18.77 4.54
C GLU A 382 2.55 19.02 6.05
N LEU A 383 2.02 18.03 6.79
CA LEU A 383 1.85 18.12 8.24
C LEU A 383 3.16 18.42 8.96
N CYS A 384 4.22 17.67 8.65
CA CYS A 384 5.51 17.85 9.33
C CYS A 384 6.18 19.16 8.90
N VAL A 385 6.11 19.54 7.62
CA VAL A 385 6.70 20.81 7.15
C VAL A 385 6.01 22.01 7.77
N ARG A 386 4.66 21.99 7.89
CA ARG A 386 3.90 23.01 8.63
C ARG A 386 4.32 23.12 10.09
N GLY A 387 4.73 22.01 10.69
CA GLY A 387 5.26 21.98 12.04
C GLY A 387 6.72 22.39 12.16
N GLY A 388 7.39 22.76 11.07
CA GLY A 388 8.79 23.24 11.08
C GLY A 388 9.83 22.23 10.57
N ALA A 389 9.40 21.04 10.13
CA ALA A 389 10.34 20.08 9.56
C ALA A 389 10.92 20.56 8.22
N PRO A 390 12.19 20.24 7.90
CA PRO A 390 12.78 20.57 6.62
C PRO A 390 12.09 19.80 5.49
N VAL A 391 11.93 20.45 4.33
CA VAL A 391 11.31 19.83 3.16
C VAL A 391 12.21 18.73 2.59
N PRO A 392 11.74 17.47 2.46
CA PRO A 392 12.53 16.41 1.86
C PRO A 392 12.79 16.67 0.38
N ALA A 393 14.02 16.42 -0.08
CA ALA A 393 14.44 16.69 -1.45
C ALA A 393 13.52 16.03 -2.51
N GLN A 394 13.04 14.81 -2.24
CA GLN A 394 12.18 14.05 -3.15
C GLN A 394 10.76 14.63 -3.35
N TYR A 395 10.35 15.61 -2.53
CA TYR A 395 9.05 16.27 -2.65
C TYR A 395 9.17 17.75 -3.03
N ARG A 396 10.39 18.28 -3.17
CA ARG A 396 10.63 19.70 -3.39
C ARG A 396 9.99 20.21 -4.69
N SER A 397 10.10 19.47 -5.79
CA SER A 397 9.46 19.81 -7.07
C SER A 397 7.93 19.82 -6.95
N MET A 398 7.39 18.79 -6.29
CA MET A 398 5.94 18.60 -6.15
C MET A 398 5.30 19.73 -5.35
N MET A 399 6.03 20.21 -4.34
CA MET A 399 5.63 21.34 -3.49
C MET A 399 5.75 22.69 -4.19
N ARG A 400 6.39 22.79 -5.35
CA ARG A 400 6.52 24.04 -6.14
C ARG A 400 7.03 25.23 -5.32
N LEU A 401 8.08 25.00 -4.53
CA LEU A 401 8.66 26.02 -3.66
C LEU A 401 9.32 27.19 -4.43
N ASP A 402 9.54 26.99 -5.73
CA ASP A 402 10.06 27.95 -6.70
C ASP A 402 8.97 28.86 -7.29
N VAL A 403 7.69 28.59 -7.01
CA VAL A 403 6.55 29.37 -7.50
C VAL A 403 6.02 30.26 -6.38
N VAL A 404 5.86 31.54 -6.67
CA VAL A 404 5.19 32.51 -5.78
C VAL A 404 3.79 32.77 -6.36
N PRO A 405 2.71 32.35 -5.65
CA PRO A 405 1.36 32.70 -6.08
C PRO A 405 1.15 34.22 -6.01
N PRO A 406 0.48 34.83 -7.01
CA PRO A 406 0.07 36.23 -6.92
C PRO A 406 -0.93 36.41 -5.76
N ALA A 407 -1.06 37.64 -5.26
CA ALA A 407 -2.14 37.95 -4.32
C ALA A 407 -3.52 37.75 -4.99
N ARG A 408 -4.57 37.58 -4.18
CA ARG A 408 -5.93 37.32 -4.69
C ARG A 408 -6.44 38.46 -5.59
N ASP A 409 -6.12 39.70 -5.24
CA ASP A 409 -6.45 40.93 -5.97
C ASP A 409 -5.55 41.17 -7.19
N GLU A 410 -4.36 40.58 -7.22
CA GLU A 410 -3.43 40.63 -8.35
C GLU A 410 -3.72 39.59 -9.42
N TYR A 411 -4.62 38.63 -9.16
CA TYR A 411 -4.89 37.51 -10.07
C TYR A 411 -5.26 37.99 -11.48
N ASP A 412 -6.15 38.98 -11.60
CA ASP A 412 -6.60 39.50 -12.90
C ASP A 412 -5.47 40.18 -13.69
N LEU A 413 -4.38 40.58 -13.04
CA LEU A 413 -3.20 41.18 -13.68
C LEU A 413 -2.28 40.14 -14.31
N VAL A 414 -2.40 38.87 -13.91
CA VAL A 414 -1.55 37.76 -14.35
C VAL A 414 -2.34 36.58 -14.94
N ALA A 415 -3.67 36.71 -15.05
CA ALA A 415 -4.62 35.65 -15.41
C ALA A 415 -4.44 35.09 -16.83
#